data_AF-A0A0G0PSD1-F1
#
_entry.id   AF-A0A0G0PSD1-F1
#
_cell.length_a   1.000
_cell.length_b   1.000
_cell.length_c   1.000
_cell.angle_alpha   90.00
_cell.angle_beta   90.00
_cell.angle_gamma   90.00
#
_symmetry.space_group_name_H-M   'P 1'
#
loop_
_entity.id
_entity.type
_entity.pdbx_description
1 polymer ?
#
loop_
_entity_poly.entity_id
_entity_poly.type
_entity_poly.pdbx_seq_one_letter_code
_entity_poly.pdbx_strand_id
1 'polypeptide(L)'
;MNLSLLKEILKDQPKFRYQQVYKAVYQELIGDWQEATILPLVLREKLNAECPLSIEAEISSSKESKKALITLEDGLKVETVLISHKDKRNTVCADGLCFLCHWDLGFQKKSD
;
A
#
# COMPACT_ATOMS: atom_id res chain seq x y z
N MET A 1 2.19 -0.25 -7.03
CA MET A 1 2.36 1.00 -7.82
C MET A 1 3.81 1.18 -8.24
N ASN A 2 4.06 1.31 -9.55
CA ASN A 2 5.40 1.48 -10.10
C ASN A 2 5.77 2.97 -10.26
N LEU A 3 6.73 3.44 -9.44
CA LEU A 3 7.16 4.85 -9.43
C LEU A 3 7.88 5.28 -10.73
N SER A 4 8.49 4.35 -11.45
CA SER A 4 9.18 4.65 -12.71
C SER A 4 8.17 4.93 -13.82
N LEU A 5 7.14 4.09 -13.95
CA LEU A 5 6.04 4.30 -14.91
C LEU A 5 5.29 5.60 -14.62
N LEU A 6 5.02 5.89 -13.35
CA LEU A 6 4.40 7.15 -12.93
C LEU A 6 5.19 8.37 -13.43
N LYS A 7 6.53 8.35 -13.31
CA LYS A 7 7.39 9.45 -13.77
C LYS A 7 7.37 9.60 -15.29
N GLU A 8 7.37 8.50 -16.04
CA GLU A 8 7.27 8.56 -17.50
C GLU A 8 5.94 9.17 -17.95
N ILE A 9 4.81 8.74 -17.36
CA ILE A 9 3.48 9.29 -17.68
C ILE A 9 3.37 10.79 -17.36
N LEU A 10 4.01 11.22 -16.27
CA LEU A 10 3.97 12.62 -15.81
C LEU A 10 5.08 13.49 -16.40
N LYS A 11 5.97 12.95 -17.23
CA LYS A 11 7.11 13.68 -17.82
C LYS A 11 6.68 14.87 -18.66
N ASP A 12 5.59 14.71 -19.41
CA ASP A 12 5.02 15.73 -20.29
C ASP A 12 3.99 16.64 -19.57
N GLN A 13 3.77 16.43 -18.27
CA GLN A 13 2.81 17.19 -17.47
C GLN A 13 3.48 18.35 -16.70
N PRO A 14 2.72 19.42 -16.38
CA PRO A 14 3.24 20.51 -15.57
C PRO A 14 3.77 20.04 -14.21
N LYS A 15 4.82 20.68 -13.69
CA LYS A 15 5.45 20.28 -12.42
C LYS A 15 4.49 20.19 -11.23
N PHE A 16 3.45 21.02 -11.17
CA PHE A 16 2.46 20.98 -10.10
C PHE A 16 1.61 19.68 -10.11
N ARG A 17 1.55 18.95 -11.24
CA ARG A 17 0.83 17.68 -11.31
C ARG A 17 1.43 16.61 -10.44
N TYR A 18 2.76 16.61 -10.28
CA TYR A 18 3.42 15.71 -9.34
C TYR A 18 2.96 15.93 -7.90
N GLN A 19 2.77 17.19 -7.50
CA GLN A 19 2.28 17.49 -6.15
C GLN A 19 0.83 17.06 -5.96
N GLN A 20 -0.02 17.22 -6.99
CA GLN A 20 -1.42 16.75 -6.96
C GLN A 20 -1.49 15.23 -6.81
N VAL A 21 -0.70 14.50 -7.61
CA VAL A 21 -0.61 13.03 -7.53
C VAL A 21 -0.07 12.59 -6.16
N TYR A 22 0.99 13.23 -5.69
CA TYR A 22 1.58 12.92 -4.37
C TYR A 22 0.56 13.12 -3.24
N LYS A 23 -0.19 14.22 -3.27
CA LYS A 23 -1.24 14.48 -2.29
C LYS A 23 -2.33 13.42 -2.34
N ALA A 24 -2.82 13.09 -3.52
CA ALA A 24 -3.87 12.09 -3.69
C ALA A 24 -3.45 10.72 -3.13
N VAL A 25 -2.24 10.25 -3.48
CA VAL A 25 -1.76 8.92 -3.09
C VAL A 25 -1.32 8.85 -1.63
N TYR A 26 -0.55 9.83 -1.14
CA TYR A 26 0.10 9.72 0.17
C TYR A 26 -0.60 10.50 1.30
N GLN A 27 -1.47 11.46 0.98
CA GLN A 27 -2.24 12.19 2.00
C GLN A 27 -3.71 11.78 2.02
N GLU A 28 -4.32 11.68 0.84
CA GLU A 28 -5.74 11.30 0.71
C GLU A 28 -5.94 9.78 0.68
N LEU A 29 -4.86 9.01 0.45
CA LEU A 29 -4.82 7.54 0.49
C LEU A 29 -5.88 6.91 -0.44
N ILE A 30 -6.03 7.47 -1.63
CA ILE A 30 -6.99 6.98 -2.63
C ILE A 30 -6.70 5.52 -3.03
N GLY A 31 -7.76 4.74 -3.23
CA GLY A 31 -7.67 3.37 -3.73
C GLY A 31 -7.72 3.29 -5.26
N ASP A 32 -8.35 4.27 -5.90
CA ASP A 32 -8.48 4.39 -7.36
C ASP A 32 -8.12 5.80 -7.84
N TRP A 33 -7.42 5.88 -8.98
CA TRP A 33 -7.20 7.14 -9.68
C TRP A 33 -8.48 7.88 -10.05
N GLN A 34 -9.62 7.18 -10.18
CA GLN A 34 -10.92 7.83 -10.39
C GLN A 34 -11.30 8.77 -9.26
N GLU A 35 -10.88 8.51 -8.02
CA GLU A 35 -11.14 9.35 -6.84
C GLU A 35 -10.37 10.69 -6.91
N ALA A 36 -9.25 10.74 -7.65
CA ALA A 36 -8.44 11.95 -7.84
C ALA A 36 -9.09 12.95 -8.79
N THR A 37 -10.25 13.52 -8.42
CA THR A 37 -11.03 14.48 -9.23
C THR A 37 -10.24 15.74 -9.64
N ILE A 38 -9.15 16.03 -8.93
CA ILE A 38 -8.21 17.11 -9.26
C ILE A 38 -7.41 16.86 -10.56
N LEU A 39 -7.34 15.60 -11.01
CA LEU A 39 -6.67 15.19 -12.23
C LEU A 39 -7.67 15.10 -13.40
N PRO A 40 -7.27 15.50 -14.63
CA PRO A 40 -8.08 15.33 -15.82
C PRO A 40 -8.43 13.87 -16.05
N LEU A 41 -9.61 13.63 -16.62
CA LEU A 41 -10.10 12.29 -16.90
C LEU A 41 -9.10 11.46 -17.73
N VAL A 42 -8.54 12.04 -18.79
CA VAL A 42 -7.54 11.39 -19.65
C VAL A 42 -6.33 10.89 -18.86
N LEU A 43 -5.86 11.67 -17.87
CA LEU A 43 -4.71 11.28 -17.06
C LEU A 43 -5.09 10.19 -16.05
N ARG A 44 -6.30 10.26 -15.48
CA ARG A 44 -6.81 9.23 -14.56
C ARG A 44 -6.93 7.88 -15.27
N GLU A 45 -7.50 7.85 -16.47
CA GLU A 45 -7.63 6.63 -17.27
C GLU A 45 -6.27 6.02 -17.61
N LYS A 46 -5.32 6.85 -18.07
CA LYS A 46 -3.96 6.40 -18.38
C LYS A 46 -3.24 5.85 -17.15
N LEU A 47 -3.33 6.54 -16.02
CA LEU A 47 -2.75 6.09 -14.76
C LEU A 47 -3.40 4.79 -14.26
N ASN A 48 -4.71 4.62 -14.43
CA ASN A 48 -5.40 3.41 -14.02
C ASN A 48 -5.02 2.19 -14.88
N ALA A 49 -4.80 2.41 -16.18
CA ALA A 49 -4.39 1.35 -17.10
C ALA A 49 -2.90 0.95 -16.92
N GLU A 50 -2.01 1.92 -16.77
CA GLU A 50 -0.56 1.68 -16.75
C GLU A 50 0.04 1.56 -15.35
N CYS A 51 -0.61 2.11 -14.31
CA CYS A 51 -0.07 2.16 -12.95
C CYS A 51 -1.18 2.05 -11.90
N PRO A 52 -1.84 0.88 -11.78
CA PRO A 52 -2.92 0.68 -10.82
C PRO A 52 -2.43 0.87 -9.37
N LEU A 53 -3.31 1.45 -8.54
CA LEU A 53 -3.08 1.66 -7.10
C LEU A 53 -3.53 0.48 -6.24
N SER A 54 -4.28 -0.45 -6.82
CA SER A 54 -4.73 -1.67 -6.14
C SER A 54 -3.53 -2.49 -5.69
N ILE A 55 -3.52 -2.83 -4.40
CA ILE A 55 -2.57 -3.76 -3.82
C ILE A 55 -3.37 -4.97 -3.35
N GLU A 56 -2.99 -6.16 -3.78
CA GLU A 56 -3.57 -7.40 -3.26
C GLU A 56 -3.07 -7.60 -1.84
N ALA A 57 -3.96 -7.39 -0.87
CA ALA A 57 -3.67 -7.54 0.54
C ALA A 57 -4.77 -8.34 1.24
N GLU A 58 -4.38 -9.36 1.98
CA GLU A 58 -5.26 -10.08 2.90
C GLU A 58 -5.18 -9.42 4.28
N ILE A 59 -6.29 -8.87 4.75
CA ILE A 59 -6.36 -8.20 6.05
C ILE A 59 -7.05 -9.12 7.05
N SER A 60 -6.36 -9.39 8.15
CA SER A 60 -6.89 -10.10 9.32
C SER A 60 -6.88 -9.18 10.54
N SER A 61 -8.01 -9.01 11.21
CA SER A 61 -8.12 -8.19 12.42
C SER A 61 -8.26 -9.05 13.68
N SER A 62 -7.60 -8.63 14.75
CA SER A 62 -7.76 -9.11 16.11
C SER A 62 -8.27 -7.98 17.02
N LYS A 63 -8.57 -8.26 18.30
CA LYS A 63 -9.08 -7.24 19.24
C LYS A 63 -8.15 -6.04 19.42
N GLU A 64 -6.84 -6.21 19.24
CA GLU A 64 -5.83 -5.19 19.55
C GLU A 64 -4.84 -4.93 18.39
N SER A 65 -4.88 -5.73 17.32
CA SER A 65 -3.98 -5.59 16.18
C SER A 65 -4.66 -5.90 14.84
N LYS A 66 -4.20 -5.26 13.76
CA LYS A 66 -4.57 -5.60 12.38
C LYS A 66 -3.33 -6.10 11.65
N LYS A 67 -3.43 -7.25 11.02
CA LYS A 67 -2.38 -7.84 10.20
C LYS A 67 -2.78 -7.73 8.73
N ALA A 68 -1.88 -7.27 7.88
CA ALA A 68 -2.06 -7.23 6.44
C ALA A 68 -0.93 -8.00 5.77
N LEU A 69 -1.30 -9.04 5.02
CA LEU A 69 -0.40 -9.83 4.20
C LEU A 69 -0.51 -9.32 2.76
N ILE A 70 0.52 -8.62 2.29
CA ILE A 70 0.57 -8.00 0.98
C ILE A 70 1.31 -8.94 0.03
N THR A 71 0.68 -9.28 -1.10
CA THR A 71 1.34 -10.04 -2.16
C THR A 71 1.88 -9.06 -3.20
N LEU A 72 3.18 -9.14 -3.46
CA LEU A 72 3.87 -8.33 -4.45
C LEU A 72 3.80 -8.98 -5.84
N GLU A 73 4.07 -8.19 -6.88
CA GLU A 73 4.03 -8.63 -8.29
C GLU A 73 5.04 -9.76 -8.60
N ASP A 74 6.11 -9.87 -7.83
CA ASP A 74 7.12 -10.93 -7.92
C ASP A 74 6.73 -12.22 -7.16
N GLY A 75 5.53 -12.25 -6.58
CA GLY A 75 5.02 -13.37 -5.78
C GLY A 75 5.56 -13.41 -4.35
N LEU A 76 6.40 -12.45 -3.96
CA LEU A 76 6.83 -12.32 -2.58
C LEU A 76 5.69 -11.79 -1.70
N LYS A 77 5.68 -12.23 -0.46
CA LYS A 77 4.66 -11.84 0.52
C LYS A 77 5.31 -11.03 1.62
N VAL A 78 4.77 -9.84 1.87
CA VAL A 78 5.18 -8.95 2.95
C VAL A 78 4.10 -8.95 4.00
N GLU A 79 4.48 -9.22 5.25
CA GLU A 79 3.59 -9.13 6.38
C GLU A 79 3.77 -7.78 7.09
N THR A 80 2.64 -7.12 7.38
CA THR A 80 2.63 -5.89 8.17
C THR A 80 1.63 -6.02 9.31
N VAL A 81 2.00 -5.57 10.50
CA VAL A 81 1.13 -5.59 11.68
C VAL A 81 0.98 -4.16 12.20
N LEU A 82 -0.26 -3.68 12.19
CA LEU A 82 -0.68 -2.45 12.83
C LEU A 82 -1.14 -2.77 14.25
N ILE A 83 -0.45 -2.18 15.23
CA ILE A 83 -0.78 -2.27 16.65
C ILE A 83 -1.38 -0.91 17.07
N SER A 84 -2.63 -0.94 17.52
CA SER A 84 -3.30 0.26 18.03
C SER A 84 -3.21 0.29 19.55
N HIS A 85 -2.46 1.25 20.08
CA HIS A 85 -2.27 1.41 21.51
C HIS A 85 -3.45 2.19 22.14
N LYS A 86 -3.71 1.94 23.43
CA LYS A 86 -4.79 2.61 24.19
C LYS A 86 -4.59 4.12 24.34
N ASP A 87 -3.36 4.62 24.13
CA ASP A 87 -2.98 6.04 24.14
C ASP A 87 -3.16 6.73 22.77
N LYS A 88 -3.93 6.12 21.85
CA LYS A 88 -4.20 6.58 20.47
C LYS A 88 -2.97 6.59 19.54
N ARG A 89 -1.84 6.01 19.96
CA ARG A 89 -0.71 5.80 19.06
C ARG A 89 -0.94 4.56 18.20
N ASN A 90 -0.54 4.65 16.95
CA ASN A 90 -0.54 3.53 16.02
C ASN A 90 0.92 3.21 15.67
N THR A 91 1.32 1.96 15.87
CA THR A 91 2.65 1.47 15.49
C THR A 91 2.49 0.49 14.33
N VAL A 92 3.25 0.68 13.26
CA VAL A 92 3.29 -0.24 12.12
C VAL A 92 4.60 -0.99 12.15
N CYS A 93 4.55 -2.30 12.32
CA CYS A 93 5.68 -3.18 12.06
C CYS A 93 5.61 -3.62 10.60
N ALA A 94 6.66 -3.32 9.84
CA ALA A 94 6.81 -3.76 8.46
C ALA A 94 8.02 -4.69 8.38
N ASP A 95 7.77 -5.99 8.26
CA ASP A 95 8.83 -6.98 8.11
C ASP A 95 9.29 -6.98 6.66
N GLY A 96 10.33 -6.19 6.38
CA GLY A 96 10.75 -5.85 5.02
C GLY A 96 11.48 -6.95 4.25
N LEU A 97 11.88 -8.06 4.87
CA LEU A 97 12.65 -9.10 4.19
C LEU A 97 12.69 -10.37 5.06
N CYS A 98 11.94 -11.41 4.68
CA CYS A 98 12.25 -12.78 5.12
C CYS A 98 12.66 -13.62 3.91
N PHE A 99 13.68 -13.14 3.19
CA PHE A 99 14.55 -13.97 2.35
C PHE A 99 15.67 -14.52 3.24
N LEU A 100 15.32 -15.31 4.25
CA LEU A 100 16.24 -16.19 4.96
C LEU A 100 15.37 -17.22 5.69
N CYS A 101 15.62 -18.46 5.36
CA CYS A 101 14.95 -19.65 5.86
C CYS A 101 14.85 -19.66 7.39
N HIS A 102 13.80 -20.36 7.87
CA HIS A 102 13.83 -21.08 9.14
C HIS A 102 13.84 -20.21 10.41
N TRP A 103 12.67 -19.61 10.70
CA TRP A 103 12.27 -19.40 12.09
C TRP A 103 10.99 -20.21 12.33
N ASP A 104 11.20 -21.52 12.49
CA ASP A 104 10.43 -22.30 13.45
C ASP A 104 10.33 -21.48 14.74
N LEU A 105 9.15 -20.94 15.06
CA LEU A 105 8.62 -20.81 16.42
C LEU A 105 7.18 -20.29 16.35
N GLY A 106 6.29 -21.25 16.16
CA GLY A 106 4.98 -21.33 16.80
C GLY A 106 4.16 -20.05 16.99
N PHE A 107 3.29 -19.75 16.02
CA PHE A 107 1.97 -19.21 16.35
C PHE A 107 0.99 -20.39 16.56
N GLN A 108 1.19 -21.13 17.66
CA GLN A 108 0.15 -22.03 18.15
C GLN A 108 -0.96 -21.17 18.76
N LYS A 109 -2.07 -21.11 18.03
CA LYS A 109 -3.37 -20.66 18.51
C LYS A 109 -3.77 -21.57 19.68
N LYS A 110 -3.48 -21.15 20.92
CA LYS A 110 -3.98 -21.82 22.11
C LYS A 110 -5.33 -21.22 22.45
N SER A 111 -6.37 -21.92 22.01
CA SER A 111 -7.74 -21.74 22.49
C SER A 111 -7.84 -22.45 23.84
N ASP A 112 -8.15 -21.71 24.90
CA ASP A 112 -8.84 -22.21 26.10
C ASP A 112 -10.17 -21.46 26.19
#